data_AF-A0A7S0Q5F6-F1
#
_entry.id   AF-A0A7S0Q5F6-F1
#
_cell.length_a   1.000
_cell.length_b   1.000
_cell.length_c   1.000
_cell.angle_alpha   90.00
_cell.angle_beta   90.00
_cell.angle_gamma   90.00
#
_symmetry.space_group_name_H-M   'P 1'
#
loop_
_entity.id
_entity.type
_entity.pdbx_description
1 polymer ?
#
loop_
_entity_poly.entity_id
_entity_poly.type
_entity_poly.pdbx_seq_one_letter_code
_entity_poly.pdbx_strand_id
1 'polypeptide(L)'
;RIPMLRARCARVSAVRCALAQCSPPRACVRAPKRNICTSPPPPTEGNGLFARLMKEGQVDSGFWQGTALLTGVVIAANVSTEEQRSTAVCGLVNTIRACGLGAAVTDRQLIEDHIRKNTAAAVNVLLASPTFYFLFAKMHGSSLLISCIRAITGTMRIVPFMGFFYASFALIVPFVTQELMKQGQTYDEATGNSAMVVMLSGFVVLEALVELRGCGVTFSQMTLSSFLIYIPALIGRLATGVLTQQKKTGTESEPIYPPEWLQGPTWQQHTAMSLDMLHLDRDFLTTAMGTSVFQHMLNGVTWILLTKGKTATLADIGRFLVGGMGGTLLSGIGQFGKTFTLRAIFGFSWNWCSSQPVELPAYDAFLASLPAEQ
;
A
#
# COMPACT_ATOMS: atom_id res chain seq x y z
N ARG A 1 25.95 -29.61 36.41
CA ARG A 1 26.37 -29.12 37.75
C ARG A 1 27.30 -27.93 37.56
N ILE A 2 26.87 -26.72 37.93
CA ILE A 2 27.72 -25.52 38.02
C ILE A 2 28.24 -25.43 39.46
N PRO A 3 29.52 -25.06 39.67
CA PRO A 3 29.85 -23.86 40.44
C PRO A 3 30.96 -23.04 39.73
N MET A 4 30.77 -21.76 39.42
CA MET A 4 30.87 -20.56 40.29
C MET A 4 32.30 -20.19 40.75
N LEU A 5 32.77 -19.06 40.19
CA LEU A 5 33.28 -17.83 40.85
C LEU A 5 34.53 -17.85 41.75
N ARG A 6 35.51 -16.98 41.38
CA ARG A 6 36.19 -15.91 42.16
C ARG A 6 37.27 -15.28 41.26
N ALA A 7 37.26 -14.03 40.79
CA ALA A 7 37.06 -12.69 41.37
C ALA A 7 38.28 -12.12 42.13
N ARG A 8 38.77 -10.96 41.62
CA ARG A 8 39.42 -9.78 42.25
C ARG A 8 40.95 -9.66 42.31
N CYS A 9 41.47 -8.59 41.70
CA CYS A 9 42.07 -7.37 42.31
C CYS A 9 42.96 -6.67 41.24
N ALA A 10 42.71 -5.46 40.73
CA ALA A 10 42.54 -4.12 41.31
C ALA A 10 43.85 -3.32 41.48
N ARG A 11 43.89 -2.15 40.81
CA ARG A 11 44.59 -0.86 41.08
C ARG A 11 46.10 -0.76 40.77
N VAL A 12 46.56 0.12 39.86
CA VAL A 12 46.48 1.61 39.71
C VAL A 12 47.63 2.34 40.43
N SER A 13 48.21 3.31 39.70
CA SER A 13 49.14 4.40 40.09
C SER A 13 50.63 4.11 39.91
N ALA A 14 51.50 5.05 39.50
CA ALA A 14 51.40 6.37 38.89
C ALA A 14 52.84 6.87 38.63
N VAL A 15 53.07 7.45 37.44
CA VAL A 15 53.69 8.78 37.20
C VAL A 15 55.05 9.13 37.84
N ARG A 16 56.04 9.43 36.97
CA ARG A 16 56.83 10.69 36.85
C ARG A 16 58.01 10.43 35.89
N CYS A 17 58.61 11.36 35.15
CA CYS A 17 58.28 12.67 34.56
C CYS A 17 59.58 13.12 33.84
N ALA A 18 59.44 14.04 32.88
CA ALA A 18 60.44 14.99 32.38
C ALA A 18 61.55 14.52 31.42
N LEU A 19 61.48 14.94 30.15
CA LEU A 19 62.14 16.18 29.71
C LEU A 19 61.53 16.69 28.39
N ALA A 20 61.36 18.01 28.35
CA ALA A 20 60.64 18.78 27.34
C ALA A 20 61.58 19.30 26.26
N GLN A 21 61.05 19.51 25.04
CA GLN A 21 61.49 20.57 24.13
C GLN A 21 60.29 21.10 23.33
N CYS A 22 60.22 22.43 23.24
CA CYS A 22 59.08 23.26 22.86
C CYS A 22 58.96 23.56 21.36
N SER A 23 57.70 23.86 20.96
CA SER A 23 57.22 24.82 19.92
C SER A 23 56.68 24.23 18.59
N PRO A 24 55.68 24.85 17.89
CA PRO A 24 54.56 25.73 18.29
C PRO A 24 53.17 25.13 17.83
N PRO A 25 51.99 25.79 18.04
CA PRO A 25 50.69 25.16 17.79
C PRO A 25 50.37 25.15 16.30
N ARG A 26 50.24 23.96 15.70
CA ARG A 26 49.72 23.84 14.33
C ARG A 26 48.23 24.17 14.34
N ALA A 27 47.91 25.24 13.62
CA ALA A 27 46.56 25.66 13.28
C ALA A 27 45.71 24.46 12.85
N CYS A 28 44.49 24.41 13.40
CA CYS A 28 43.43 23.50 12.99
C CYS A 28 43.01 23.88 11.57
N VAL A 29 43.67 23.30 10.56
CA VAL A 29 43.28 23.43 9.16
C VAL A 29 41.99 22.63 8.98
N ARG A 30 40.87 23.35 8.90
CA ARG A 30 39.60 22.83 8.37
C ARG A 30 39.90 22.14 7.04
N ALA A 31 39.64 20.84 6.97
CA ALA A 31 39.66 20.11 5.71
C ALA A 31 38.75 20.83 4.69
N PRO A 32 39.22 21.06 3.46
CA PRO A 32 38.44 21.77 2.45
C PRO A 32 37.18 20.98 2.13
N LYS A 33 36.04 21.67 2.16
CA LYS A 33 34.77 21.18 1.59
C LYS A 33 35.07 20.75 0.14
N ARG A 34 34.99 19.46 -0.15
CA ARG A 34 34.94 18.96 -1.53
C ARG A 34 33.66 19.49 -2.19
N ASN A 35 33.77 20.63 -2.85
CA ASN A 35 32.87 20.99 -3.95
C ASN A 35 33.23 20.06 -5.12
N ILE A 36 32.54 18.92 -5.22
CA ILE A 36 32.48 18.18 -6.48
C ILE A 36 31.44 18.89 -7.35
N CYS A 37 31.83 20.04 -7.88
CA CYS A 37 31.24 20.62 -9.08
C CYS A 37 32.11 20.17 -10.26
N THR A 38 31.81 18.98 -10.78
CA THR A 38 32.05 18.69 -12.20
C THR A 38 30.67 18.59 -12.82
N SER A 39 30.25 19.69 -13.43
CA SER A 39 29.07 19.76 -14.28
C SER A 39 29.10 18.60 -15.27
N PRO A 40 27.98 17.88 -15.49
CA PRO A 40 27.89 17.00 -16.65
C PRO A 40 28.07 17.86 -17.91
N PRO A 41 28.61 17.32 -19.02
CA PRO A 41 28.56 18.01 -20.30
C PRO A 41 27.11 18.42 -20.60
N PRO A 42 26.87 19.58 -21.21
CA PRO A 42 25.51 20.03 -21.49
C PRO A 42 24.82 18.94 -22.32
N PRO A 43 23.63 18.47 -21.90
CA PRO A 43 22.89 17.54 -22.71
C PRO A 43 22.56 18.24 -24.02
N THR A 44 22.81 17.57 -25.14
CA THR A 44 22.16 17.88 -26.42
C THR A 44 20.67 18.13 -26.14
N GLU A 45 20.22 19.37 -26.34
CA GLU A 45 19.05 19.97 -25.68
C GLU A 45 17.71 19.27 -25.94
N GLY A 46 17.63 18.35 -26.91
CA GLY A 46 16.43 17.53 -27.16
C GLY A 46 16.28 16.27 -26.29
N ASN A 47 17.39 15.63 -25.88
CA ASN A 47 17.37 14.33 -25.20
C ASN A 47 17.52 14.42 -23.68
N GLY A 48 18.03 15.55 -23.16
CA GLY A 48 18.31 15.73 -21.73
C GLY A 48 17.06 15.88 -20.86
N LEU A 49 16.07 16.65 -21.32
CA LEU A 49 14.83 16.86 -20.58
C LEU A 49 14.02 15.57 -20.51
N PHE A 50 13.85 14.88 -21.64
CA PHE A 50 13.14 13.60 -21.68
C PHE A 50 13.81 12.55 -20.80
N ALA A 51 15.13 12.34 -20.93
CA ALA A 51 15.86 11.38 -20.10
C ALA A 51 15.74 11.70 -18.60
N ARG A 52 15.76 12.99 -18.24
CA ARG A 52 15.55 13.43 -16.86
C ARG A 52 14.13 13.13 -16.38
N LEU A 53 13.11 13.44 -17.18
CA LEU A 53 11.71 13.14 -16.86
C LEU A 53 11.46 11.64 -16.69
N MET A 54 12.01 10.81 -17.56
CA MET A 54 11.89 9.35 -17.47
C MET A 54 12.56 8.81 -16.21
N LYS A 55 13.74 9.34 -15.86
CA LYS A 55 14.47 8.96 -14.65
C LYS A 55 13.76 9.41 -13.37
N GLU A 56 13.37 10.67 -13.27
CA GLU A 56 12.67 11.22 -12.09
C GLU A 56 11.25 10.67 -11.96
N GLY A 57 10.62 10.36 -13.10
CA GLY A 57 9.34 9.66 -13.20
C GLY A 57 9.43 8.16 -12.90
N GLN A 58 10.62 7.59 -12.78
CA GLN A 58 10.86 6.18 -12.52
C GLN A 58 10.23 5.24 -13.57
N VAL A 59 10.40 5.59 -14.84
CA VAL A 59 10.04 4.68 -15.94
C VAL A 59 11.11 3.58 -16.03
N ASP A 60 10.83 2.44 -15.42
CA ASP A 60 11.72 1.28 -15.33
C ASP A 60 11.09 0.02 -15.97
N SER A 61 11.75 -1.13 -15.86
CA SER A 61 11.21 -2.39 -16.37
C SER A 61 9.88 -2.78 -15.73
N GLY A 62 9.66 -2.42 -14.47
CA GLY A 62 8.41 -2.70 -13.77
C GLY A 62 7.24 -1.90 -14.36
N PHE A 63 7.48 -0.66 -14.78
CA PHE A 63 6.48 0.13 -15.52
C PHE A 63 6.03 -0.61 -16.77
N TRP A 64 6.97 -1.04 -17.62
CA TRP A 64 6.66 -1.69 -18.89
C TRP A 64 6.00 -3.06 -18.71
N GLN A 65 6.44 -3.84 -17.72
CA GLN A 65 5.80 -5.12 -17.37
C GLN A 65 4.35 -4.92 -16.96
N GLY A 66 4.08 -3.94 -16.11
CA GLY A 66 2.73 -3.61 -15.67
C GLY A 66 1.84 -3.10 -16.79
N THR A 67 2.36 -2.22 -17.65
CA THR A 67 1.65 -1.74 -18.84
C THR A 67 1.31 -2.89 -19.79
N ALA A 68 2.28 -3.75 -20.12
CA ALA A 68 2.04 -4.89 -21.01
C ALA A 68 0.99 -5.85 -20.43
N LEU A 69 1.05 -6.13 -19.13
CA LEU A 69 0.08 -6.99 -18.45
C LEU A 69 -1.32 -6.37 -18.45
N LEU A 70 -1.44 -5.09 -18.06
CA LEU A 70 -2.72 -4.39 -18.04
C LEU A 70 -3.34 -4.33 -19.43
N THR A 71 -2.55 -3.95 -20.45
CA THR A 71 -2.99 -3.92 -21.84
C THR A 71 -3.44 -5.29 -22.30
N GLY A 72 -2.69 -6.36 -21.98
CA GLY A 72 -3.06 -7.73 -22.31
C GLY A 72 -4.40 -8.14 -21.69
N VAL A 73 -4.61 -7.87 -20.40
CA VAL A 73 -5.87 -8.18 -19.70
C VAL A 73 -7.04 -7.38 -20.26
N VAL A 74 -6.86 -6.08 -20.49
CA VAL A 74 -7.92 -5.22 -21.05
C VAL A 74 -8.28 -5.66 -22.46
N ILE A 75 -7.29 -5.94 -23.32
CA ILE A 75 -7.55 -6.46 -24.67
C ILE A 75 -8.29 -7.79 -24.57
N ALA A 76 -7.79 -8.74 -23.80
CA ALA A 76 -8.43 -10.05 -23.62
C ALA A 76 -9.88 -9.91 -23.14
N ALA A 77 -10.15 -9.04 -22.18
CA ALA A 77 -11.51 -8.80 -21.67
C ALA A 77 -12.45 -8.19 -22.71
N ASN A 78 -11.95 -7.34 -23.61
CA ASN A 78 -12.75 -6.66 -24.63
C ASN A 78 -12.95 -7.49 -25.91
N VAL A 79 -11.98 -8.36 -26.26
CA VAL A 79 -12.08 -9.19 -27.48
C VAL A 79 -12.73 -10.54 -27.23
N SER A 80 -12.78 -10.99 -25.98
CA SER A 80 -13.41 -12.27 -25.64
C SER A 80 -14.93 -12.19 -25.74
N THR A 81 -15.52 -13.17 -26.42
CA THR A 81 -16.97 -13.35 -26.47
C THR A 81 -17.54 -13.67 -25.09
N GLU A 82 -18.85 -13.53 -24.92
CA GLU A 82 -19.54 -13.91 -23.69
C GLU A 82 -19.39 -15.42 -23.39
N GLU A 83 -19.47 -16.26 -24.42
CA GLU A 83 -19.29 -17.71 -24.30
C GLU A 83 -17.87 -18.09 -23.86
N GLN A 84 -16.84 -17.43 -24.41
CA GLN A 84 -15.44 -17.65 -24.00
C GLN A 84 -15.21 -17.24 -22.55
N ARG A 85 -15.80 -16.11 -22.12
CA ARG A 85 -15.71 -15.65 -20.72
C ARG A 85 -16.42 -16.62 -19.78
N SER A 86 -17.64 -17.05 -20.11
CA SER A 86 -18.38 -18.05 -19.34
C SER A 86 -17.61 -19.38 -19.22
N THR A 87 -17.04 -19.86 -20.33
CA THR A 87 -16.21 -21.07 -20.35
C THR A 87 -14.98 -20.95 -19.45
N ALA A 88 -14.31 -19.80 -19.48
CA ALA A 88 -13.15 -19.53 -18.61
C ALA A 88 -13.55 -19.50 -17.13
N VAL A 89 -14.68 -18.89 -16.79
CA VAL A 89 -15.23 -18.86 -15.41
C VAL A 89 -15.59 -20.28 -14.95
N CYS A 90 -16.25 -21.07 -15.80
CA CYS A 90 -16.55 -22.47 -15.50
C CYS A 90 -15.27 -23.30 -15.28
N GLY A 91 -14.26 -23.13 -16.13
CA GLY A 91 -12.94 -23.77 -15.96
C GLY A 91 -12.26 -23.37 -14.65
N LEU A 92 -12.36 -22.11 -14.25
CA LEU A 92 -11.85 -21.61 -12.98
C LEU A 92 -12.56 -22.26 -11.79
N VAL A 93 -13.90 -22.27 -11.79
CA VAL A 93 -14.70 -22.92 -10.73
C VAL A 93 -14.33 -24.40 -10.62
N ASN A 94 -14.32 -25.12 -11.74
CA ASN A 94 -13.96 -26.54 -11.76
C ASN A 94 -12.55 -26.79 -11.21
N THR A 95 -11.60 -25.92 -11.52
CA THR A 95 -10.23 -26.01 -10.99
C THR A 95 -10.21 -25.81 -9.48
N ILE A 96 -10.93 -24.82 -8.96
CA ILE A 96 -11.02 -24.55 -7.51
C ILE A 96 -11.71 -25.73 -6.79
N ARG A 97 -12.77 -26.29 -7.37
CA ARG A 97 -13.45 -27.49 -6.86
C ARG A 97 -12.51 -28.69 -6.84
N ALA A 98 -11.74 -28.91 -7.91
CA ALA A 98 -10.75 -29.99 -7.99
C ALA A 98 -9.63 -29.85 -6.93
N CYS A 99 -9.32 -28.63 -6.51
CA CYS A 99 -8.39 -28.35 -5.41
C CYS A 99 -8.97 -28.63 -4.01
N GLY A 100 -10.22 -29.06 -3.89
CA GLY A 100 -10.83 -29.50 -2.63
C GLY A 100 -11.80 -28.51 -1.99
N LEU A 101 -12.27 -27.49 -2.71
CA LEU A 101 -13.35 -26.62 -2.22
C LEU A 101 -14.69 -27.36 -2.32
N GLY A 102 -15.19 -27.81 -1.18
CA GLY A 102 -16.45 -28.52 -1.02
C GLY A 102 -17.68 -27.63 -1.14
N ALA A 103 -18.86 -28.26 -1.15
CA ALA A 103 -20.14 -27.62 -1.43
C ALA A 103 -20.64 -26.64 -0.35
N ALA A 104 -19.92 -26.49 0.78
CA ALA A 104 -20.27 -25.55 1.84
C ALA A 104 -20.21 -24.08 1.38
N VAL A 105 -19.32 -23.77 0.44
CA VAL A 105 -19.34 -22.51 -0.32
C VAL A 105 -19.95 -22.84 -1.67
N THR A 106 -21.10 -22.26 -2.02
CA THR A 106 -21.79 -22.52 -3.30
C THR A 106 -21.02 -21.93 -4.49
N ASP A 107 -21.29 -22.37 -5.71
CA ASP A 107 -20.65 -21.78 -6.90
C ASP A 107 -21.02 -20.30 -7.06
N ARG A 108 -22.26 -19.92 -6.70
CA ARG A 108 -22.70 -18.53 -6.68
C ARG A 108 -21.91 -17.71 -5.67
N GLN A 109 -21.80 -18.17 -4.43
CA GLN A 109 -20.98 -17.54 -3.38
C GLN A 109 -19.50 -17.42 -3.79
N LEU A 110 -18.92 -18.48 -4.37
CA LEU A 110 -17.55 -18.46 -4.88
C LEU A 110 -17.34 -17.36 -5.92
N ILE A 111 -18.26 -17.23 -6.88
CA ILE A 111 -18.17 -16.20 -7.91
C ILE A 111 -18.47 -14.81 -7.35
N GLU A 112 -19.60 -14.61 -6.68
CA GLU A 112 -20.06 -13.28 -6.26
C GLU A 112 -19.23 -12.72 -5.11
N ASP A 113 -19.03 -13.49 -4.03
CA ASP A 113 -18.42 -12.98 -2.80
C ASP A 113 -16.89 -13.02 -2.83
N HIS A 114 -16.31 -13.98 -3.54
CA HIS A 114 -14.86 -14.15 -3.55
C HIS A 114 -14.24 -13.65 -4.86
N ILE A 115 -14.67 -14.10 -6.02
CA ILE A 115 -13.99 -13.76 -7.28
C ILE A 115 -14.37 -12.37 -7.77
N ARG A 116 -15.66 -12.07 -7.90
CA ARG A 116 -16.19 -10.81 -8.44
C ARG A 116 -15.83 -9.64 -7.53
N LYS A 117 -16.10 -9.73 -6.22
CA LYS A 117 -15.73 -8.69 -5.25
C LYS A 117 -14.22 -8.42 -5.21
N ASN A 118 -13.35 -9.43 -5.19
CA ASN A 118 -11.89 -9.20 -5.20
C ASN A 118 -11.41 -8.63 -6.54
N THR A 119 -12.01 -9.03 -7.68
CA THR A 119 -11.72 -8.41 -8.98
C THR A 119 -12.10 -6.93 -8.98
N ALA A 120 -13.28 -6.60 -8.47
CA ALA A 120 -13.74 -5.22 -8.35
C ALA A 120 -12.85 -4.40 -7.42
N ALA A 121 -12.48 -4.96 -6.25
CA ALA A 121 -11.57 -4.31 -5.32
C ALA A 121 -10.18 -4.05 -5.96
N ALA A 122 -9.66 -4.98 -6.76
CA ALA A 122 -8.42 -4.78 -7.50
C ALA A 122 -8.51 -3.62 -8.49
N VAL A 123 -9.61 -3.52 -9.24
CA VAL A 123 -9.88 -2.43 -10.18
C VAL A 123 -10.02 -1.10 -9.45
N ASN A 124 -10.76 -1.06 -8.35
CA ASN A 124 -10.98 0.15 -7.54
C ASN A 124 -9.66 0.69 -6.99
N VAL A 125 -8.79 -0.17 -6.47
CA VAL A 125 -7.47 0.25 -6.01
C VAL A 125 -6.61 0.74 -7.17
N LEU A 126 -6.66 0.07 -8.34
CA LEU A 126 -5.90 0.51 -9.51
C LEU A 126 -6.34 1.91 -9.99
N LEU A 127 -7.64 2.20 -9.96
CA LEU A 127 -8.21 3.50 -10.32
C LEU A 127 -7.89 4.60 -9.28
N ALA A 128 -7.83 4.25 -7.99
CA ALA A 128 -7.47 5.19 -6.92
C ALA A 128 -5.96 5.43 -6.77
N SER A 129 -5.12 4.48 -7.23
CA SER A 129 -3.66 4.50 -7.08
C SER A 129 -2.94 5.75 -7.63
N PRO A 130 -3.34 6.35 -8.76
CA PRO A 130 -2.74 7.58 -9.25
C PRO A 130 -2.73 8.71 -8.21
N THR A 131 -3.82 8.85 -7.46
CA THR A 131 -3.95 9.84 -6.37
C THR A 131 -2.89 9.62 -5.31
N PHE A 132 -2.69 8.37 -4.88
CA PHE A 132 -1.68 8.03 -3.87
C PHE A 132 -0.27 8.40 -4.34
N TYR A 133 0.13 7.94 -5.53
CA TYR A 133 1.49 8.13 -6.02
C TYR A 133 1.79 9.60 -6.38
N PHE A 134 0.80 10.33 -6.87
CA PHE A 134 0.89 11.77 -7.06
C PHE A 134 1.19 12.48 -5.72
N LEU A 135 0.36 12.23 -4.71
CA LEU A 135 0.47 12.90 -3.41
C LEU A 135 1.74 12.48 -2.66
N PHE A 136 2.13 11.20 -2.77
CA PHE A 136 3.38 10.70 -2.19
C PHE A 136 4.59 11.40 -2.81
N ALA A 137 4.63 11.56 -4.14
CA ALA A 137 5.70 12.31 -4.80
C ALA A 137 5.70 13.78 -4.36
N LYS A 138 4.52 14.40 -4.32
CA LYS A 138 4.33 15.82 -4.01
C LYS A 138 4.73 16.16 -2.58
N MET A 139 4.32 15.36 -1.59
CA MET A 139 4.61 15.61 -0.17
C MET A 139 6.10 15.55 0.16
N HIS A 140 6.86 14.82 -0.65
CA HIS A 140 8.32 14.69 -0.57
C HIS A 140 9.08 15.65 -1.49
N GLY A 141 8.42 16.68 -2.03
CA GLY A 141 9.06 17.80 -2.72
C GLY A 141 9.23 17.64 -4.23
N SER A 142 8.59 16.64 -4.85
CA SER A 142 8.60 16.53 -6.32
C SER A 142 7.83 17.69 -6.96
N SER A 143 8.24 18.10 -8.17
CA SER A 143 7.50 19.08 -8.96
C SER A 143 6.12 18.53 -9.37
N LEU A 144 5.21 19.41 -9.80
CA LEU A 144 3.89 18.99 -10.26
C LEU A 144 3.99 17.99 -11.41
N LEU A 145 4.80 18.30 -12.43
CA LEU A 145 5.00 17.45 -13.60
C LEU A 145 5.53 16.06 -13.22
N ILE A 146 6.57 15.99 -12.37
CA ILE A 146 7.11 14.70 -11.91
C ILE A 146 6.08 13.93 -11.08
N SER A 147 5.27 14.62 -10.29
CA SER A 147 4.20 13.97 -9.51
C SER A 147 3.14 13.36 -10.43
N CYS A 148 2.77 14.03 -11.53
CA CYS A 148 1.86 13.46 -12.55
C CYS A 148 2.47 12.22 -13.21
N ILE A 149 3.74 12.26 -13.60
CA ILE A 149 4.41 11.10 -14.19
C ILE A 149 4.46 9.94 -13.17
N ARG A 150 4.81 10.23 -11.91
CA ARG A 150 4.84 9.23 -10.84
C ARG A 150 3.47 8.64 -10.51
N ALA A 151 2.39 9.39 -10.70
CA ALA A 151 1.03 8.89 -10.61
C ALA A 151 0.80 7.71 -11.56
N ILE A 152 1.22 7.88 -12.82
CA ILE A 152 1.08 6.87 -13.86
C ILE A 152 2.07 5.72 -13.62
N THR A 153 3.35 6.02 -13.41
CA THR A 153 4.39 4.99 -13.32
C THR A 153 4.28 4.16 -12.05
N GLY A 154 3.90 4.75 -10.93
CA GLY A 154 3.61 4.03 -9.70
C GLY A 154 2.45 3.05 -9.89
N THR A 155 1.37 3.50 -10.52
CA THR A 155 0.18 2.68 -10.80
C THR A 155 0.49 1.50 -11.73
N MET A 156 1.24 1.73 -12.81
CA MET A 156 1.61 0.62 -13.70
C MET A 156 2.54 -0.39 -13.00
N ARG A 157 3.52 0.07 -12.21
CA ARG A 157 4.45 -0.83 -11.51
C ARG A 157 3.79 -1.80 -10.55
N ILE A 158 2.63 -1.45 -9.98
CA ILE A 158 1.92 -2.33 -9.06
C ILE A 158 1.00 -3.33 -9.75
N VAL A 159 0.63 -3.14 -11.03
CA VAL A 159 -0.33 -4.01 -11.73
C VAL A 159 -0.02 -5.51 -11.55
N PRO A 160 1.22 -6.00 -11.76
CA PRO A 160 1.50 -7.43 -11.63
C PRO A 160 1.34 -7.95 -10.20
N PHE A 161 1.77 -7.14 -9.22
CA PHE A 161 1.72 -7.52 -7.81
C PHE A 161 0.30 -7.44 -7.26
N MET A 162 -0.46 -6.42 -7.67
CA MET A 162 -1.88 -6.26 -7.34
C MET A 162 -2.71 -7.39 -7.93
N GLY A 163 -2.50 -7.72 -9.21
CA GLY A 163 -3.17 -8.84 -9.86
C GLY A 163 -2.90 -10.14 -9.10
N PHE A 164 -1.63 -10.42 -8.76
CA PHE A 164 -1.28 -11.60 -7.98
C PHE A 164 -1.91 -11.60 -6.58
N PHE A 165 -1.87 -10.47 -5.88
CA PHE A 165 -2.40 -10.33 -4.54
C PHE A 165 -3.93 -10.59 -4.51
N TYR A 166 -4.70 -9.88 -5.32
CA TYR A 166 -6.15 -10.03 -5.36
C TYR A 166 -6.61 -11.36 -5.96
N ALA A 167 -5.89 -11.91 -6.94
CA ALA A 167 -6.17 -13.26 -7.46
C ALA A 167 -5.92 -14.32 -6.38
N SER A 168 -4.82 -14.21 -5.63
CA SER A 168 -4.55 -15.13 -4.52
C SER A 168 -5.61 -15.03 -3.43
N PHE A 169 -6.09 -13.82 -3.13
CA PHE A 169 -7.22 -13.61 -2.22
C PHE A 169 -8.48 -14.31 -2.72
N ALA A 170 -8.86 -14.09 -3.98
CA ALA A 170 -10.01 -14.74 -4.59
C ALA A 170 -9.92 -16.27 -4.57
N LEU A 171 -8.71 -16.83 -4.66
CA LEU A 171 -8.47 -18.27 -4.71
C LEU A 171 -8.35 -18.92 -3.32
N ILE A 172 -7.73 -18.26 -2.33
CA ILE A 172 -7.40 -18.88 -1.03
C ILE A 172 -8.49 -18.63 0.01
N VAL A 173 -9.09 -17.43 0.02
CA VAL A 173 -10.11 -17.05 1.00
C VAL A 173 -11.28 -18.05 1.04
N PRO A 174 -11.82 -18.58 -0.08
CA PRO A 174 -12.90 -19.57 -0.04
C PRO A 174 -12.55 -20.83 0.77
N PHE A 175 -11.30 -21.32 0.68
CA PHE A 175 -10.86 -22.50 1.44
C PHE A 175 -10.80 -22.21 2.94
N VAL A 176 -10.31 -21.03 3.32
CA VAL A 176 -10.28 -20.61 4.72
C VAL A 176 -11.70 -20.40 5.25
N THR A 177 -12.59 -19.79 4.46
CA THR A 177 -14.01 -19.67 4.80
C THR A 177 -14.62 -21.04 5.08
N GLN A 178 -14.41 -22.03 4.19
CA GLN A 178 -14.88 -23.40 4.40
C GLN A 178 -14.34 -24.00 5.71
N GLU A 179 -13.04 -23.86 6.00
CA GLU A 179 -12.47 -24.41 7.23
C GLU A 179 -13.02 -23.75 8.50
N LEU A 180 -13.32 -22.45 8.45
CA LEU A 180 -13.98 -21.75 9.56
C LEU A 180 -15.45 -22.17 9.72
N MET A 181 -16.16 -22.42 8.61
CA MET A 181 -17.52 -22.99 8.66
C MET A 181 -17.53 -24.39 9.27
N LYS A 182 -16.53 -25.23 8.97
CA LYS A 182 -16.36 -26.54 9.62
C LYS A 182 -16.12 -26.43 11.14
N GLN A 183 -15.61 -25.29 11.61
CA GLN A 183 -15.43 -24.98 13.03
C GLN A 183 -16.69 -24.38 13.68
N GLY A 184 -17.80 -24.29 12.95
CA GLY A 184 -19.10 -23.83 13.45
C GLY A 184 -19.39 -22.35 13.25
N GLN A 185 -18.56 -21.60 12.51
CA GLN A 185 -18.88 -20.21 12.15
C GLN A 185 -19.97 -20.18 11.07
N THR A 186 -20.83 -19.16 11.12
CA THR A 186 -21.74 -18.87 10.01
C THR A 186 -20.97 -18.43 8.77
N TYR A 187 -21.57 -18.52 7.59
CA TYR A 187 -20.90 -18.11 6.33
C TYR A 187 -20.42 -16.66 6.38
N ASP A 188 -21.25 -15.74 6.90
CA ASP A 188 -20.92 -14.31 6.97
C ASP A 188 -19.75 -14.04 7.92
N GLU A 189 -19.74 -14.68 9.10
CA GLU A 189 -18.64 -14.59 10.05
C GLU A 189 -17.35 -15.19 9.47
N ALA A 190 -17.46 -16.37 8.86
CA ALA A 190 -16.33 -17.09 8.27
C ALA A 190 -15.70 -16.29 7.13
N THR A 191 -16.50 -15.68 6.26
CA THR A 191 -16.05 -14.84 5.16
C THR A 191 -15.39 -13.55 5.66
N GLY A 192 -15.94 -12.93 6.71
CA GLY A 192 -15.33 -11.77 7.36
C GLY A 192 -13.97 -12.07 8.00
N ASN A 193 -13.82 -13.25 8.61
CA ASN A 193 -12.61 -13.67 9.32
C ASN A 193 -11.54 -14.23 8.39
N SER A 194 -11.92 -14.92 7.31
CA SER A 194 -10.98 -15.58 6.40
C SER A 194 -10.03 -14.59 5.72
N ALA A 195 -10.52 -13.43 5.30
CA ALA A 195 -9.68 -12.37 4.73
C ALA A 195 -8.57 -11.91 5.70
N MET A 196 -8.92 -11.72 6.98
CA MET A 196 -7.97 -11.34 8.02
C MET A 196 -6.94 -12.45 8.28
N VAL A 197 -7.39 -13.71 8.37
CA VAL A 197 -6.50 -14.88 8.55
C VAL A 197 -5.51 -14.99 7.39
N VAL A 198 -5.98 -14.86 6.14
CA VAL A 198 -5.11 -14.88 4.95
C VAL A 198 -4.08 -13.76 5.03
N MET A 199 -4.48 -12.52 5.35
CA MET A 199 -3.53 -11.40 5.49
C MET A 199 -2.43 -11.69 6.52
N LEU A 200 -2.82 -12.18 7.71
CA LEU A 200 -1.90 -12.45 8.80
C LEU A 200 -1.01 -13.68 8.56
N SER A 201 -1.42 -14.60 7.68
CA SER A 201 -0.66 -15.81 7.34
C SER A 201 0.59 -15.58 6.48
N GLY A 202 0.84 -14.34 6.05
CA GLY A 202 2.02 -13.95 5.27
C GLY A 202 1.72 -13.14 4.01
N PHE A 203 0.44 -13.03 3.62
CA PHE A 203 0.02 -12.20 2.47
C PHE A 203 0.36 -10.73 2.63
N VAL A 204 0.44 -10.25 3.88
CA VAL A 204 0.92 -8.90 4.18
C VAL A 204 2.34 -8.62 3.66
N VAL A 205 3.18 -9.65 3.47
CA VAL A 205 4.51 -9.48 2.86
C VAL A 205 4.38 -9.12 1.38
N LEU A 206 3.46 -9.77 0.66
CA LEU A 206 3.21 -9.48 -0.76
C LEU A 206 2.66 -8.06 -0.92
N GLU A 207 1.73 -7.64 -0.07
CA GLU A 207 1.25 -6.26 -0.07
C GLU A 207 2.39 -5.27 0.23
N ALA A 208 3.28 -5.58 1.17
CA ALA A 208 4.44 -4.73 1.43
C ALA A 208 5.33 -4.57 0.19
N LEU A 209 5.49 -5.63 -0.61
CA LEU A 209 6.19 -5.55 -1.89
C LEU A 209 5.45 -4.68 -2.90
N VAL A 210 4.12 -4.83 -3.03
CA VAL A 210 3.27 -4.01 -3.91
C VAL A 210 3.52 -2.53 -3.62
N GLU A 211 3.39 -2.13 -2.36
CA GLU A 211 3.47 -0.73 -1.94
C GLU A 211 4.85 -0.12 -2.18
N LEU A 212 5.90 -0.83 -1.74
CA LEU A 212 7.28 -0.38 -1.86
C LEU A 212 7.70 -0.27 -3.33
N ARG A 213 7.34 -1.27 -4.16
CA ARG A 213 7.62 -1.25 -5.60
C ARG A 213 6.86 -0.11 -6.30
N GLY A 214 5.60 0.11 -5.95
CA GLY A 214 4.80 1.22 -6.48
C GLY A 214 5.40 2.59 -6.17
N CYS A 215 5.96 2.77 -4.97
CA CYS A 215 6.69 4.00 -4.60
C CYS A 215 8.07 4.12 -5.26
N GLY A 216 8.56 3.05 -5.89
CA GLY A 216 9.83 2.98 -6.61
C GLY A 216 11.01 2.48 -5.81
N VAL A 217 10.78 1.87 -4.65
CA VAL A 217 11.82 1.14 -3.92
C VAL A 217 12.13 -0.13 -4.70
N THR A 218 13.39 -0.36 -5.05
CA THR A 218 13.85 -1.60 -5.71
C THR A 218 14.01 -2.73 -4.70
N PHE A 219 13.91 -3.98 -5.15
CA PHE A 219 14.22 -5.14 -4.30
C PHE A 219 15.62 -5.06 -3.69
N SER A 220 16.57 -4.49 -4.43
CA SER A 220 17.93 -4.26 -3.93
C SER A 220 17.98 -3.26 -2.77
N GLN A 221 17.02 -2.34 -2.64
CA GLN A 221 16.98 -1.38 -1.54
C GLN A 221 16.30 -1.95 -0.30
N MET A 222 15.44 -2.96 -0.46
CA MET A 222 14.68 -3.55 0.65
C MET A 222 15.62 -4.31 1.60
N THR A 223 15.48 -4.05 2.90
CA THR A 223 16.28 -4.69 3.95
C THR A 223 15.37 -5.42 4.95
N LEU A 224 15.89 -6.44 5.63
CA LEU A 224 15.15 -7.10 6.71
C LEU A 224 14.73 -6.09 7.79
N SER A 225 15.62 -5.16 8.14
CA SER A 225 15.33 -4.08 9.10
C SER A 225 14.17 -3.18 8.67
N SER A 226 14.03 -2.88 7.38
CA SER A 226 12.85 -2.12 6.92
C SER A 226 11.57 -2.92 7.06
N PHE A 227 11.57 -4.22 6.80
CA PHE A 227 10.38 -5.07 6.95
C PHE A 227 9.94 -5.21 8.41
N LEU A 228 10.86 -5.18 9.38
CA LEU A 228 10.53 -5.24 10.81
C LEU A 228 9.63 -4.08 11.29
N ILE A 229 9.72 -2.91 10.65
CA ILE A 229 8.83 -1.77 10.92
C ILE A 229 7.65 -1.76 9.93
N TYR A 230 7.93 -2.05 8.66
CA TYR A 230 6.94 -1.94 7.59
C TYR A 230 5.79 -2.93 7.77
N ILE A 231 6.07 -4.21 8.06
CA ILE A 231 5.04 -5.24 8.14
C ILE A 231 4.08 -4.98 9.31
N PRO A 232 4.51 -4.72 10.56
CA PRO A 232 3.58 -4.41 11.64
C PRO A 232 2.75 -3.14 11.36
N ALA A 233 3.37 -2.11 10.77
CA ALA A 233 2.63 -0.91 10.39
C ALA A 233 1.59 -1.22 9.30
N LEU A 234 1.93 -2.07 8.33
CA LEU A 234 1.02 -2.49 7.28
C LEU A 234 -0.16 -3.30 7.84
N ILE A 235 0.09 -4.26 8.75
CA ILE A 235 -0.95 -5.00 9.48
C ILE A 235 -1.89 -4.02 10.20
N GLY A 236 -1.33 -3.06 10.92
CA GLY A 236 -2.11 -2.03 11.60
C GLY A 236 -3.00 -1.27 10.63
N ARG A 237 -2.44 -0.81 9.49
CA ARG A 237 -3.19 -0.09 8.45
C ARG A 237 -4.31 -0.94 7.84
N LEU A 238 -4.06 -2.23 7.65
CA LEU A 238 -5.04 -3.15 7.08
C LEU A 238 -6.23 -3.32 8.02
N ALA A 239 -5.94 -3.63 9.28
CA ALA A 239 -6.92 -3.85 10.33
C ALA A 239 -7.77 -2.61 10.60
N THR A 240 -7.21 -1.41 10.45
CA THR A 240 -7.92 -0.16 10.76
C THR A 240 -8.61 0.52 9.58
N GLY A 241 -8.56 -0.03 8.36
CA GLY A 241 -9.30 0.60 7.26
C GLY A 241 -9.31 -0.11 5.90
N VAL A 242 -8.28 -0.86 5.51
CA VAL A 242 -8.29 -1.52 4.19
C VAL A 242 -9.35 -2.62 4.13
N LEU A 243 -9.47 -3.43 5.19
CA LEU A 243 -10.50 -4.46 5.25
C LEU A 243 -11.92 -3.86 5.27
N THR A 244 -12.09 -2.67 5.87
CA THR A 244 -13.35 -1.92 5.81
C THR A 244 -13.72 -1.56 4.37
N GLN A 245 -12.78 -1.02 3.59
CA GLN A 245 -13.01 -0.67 2.18
C GLN A 245 -13.26 -1.88 1.28
N GLN A 246 -12.60 -3.01 1.55
CA GLN A 246 -12.87 -4.26 0.83
C GLN A 246 -14.27 -4.78 1.09
N LYS A 247 -14.71 -4.78 2.36
CA LYS A 247 -16.08 -5.20 2.74
C LYS A 247 -17.15 -4.29 2.13
N LYS A 248 -16.85 -3.01 1.97
CA LYS A 248 -17.75 -2.01 1.39
C LYS A 248 -18.05 -2.22 -0.10
N THR A 249 -17.19 -2.92 -0.83
CA THR A 249 -17.31 -3.01 -2.29
C THR A 249 -18.64 -3.67 -2.68
N GLY A 250 -19.54 -2.89 -3.30
CA GLY A 250 -20.87 -3.33 -3.69
C GLY A 250 -21.92 -3.36 -2.57
N THR A 251 -21.69 -2.69 -1.43
CA THR A 251 -22.67 -2.56 -0.34
C THR A 251 -23.14 -1.12 -0.17
N GLU A 252 -24.40 -0.92 0.25
CA GLU A 252 -24.91 0.40 0.63
C GLU A 252 -24.14 0.96 1.84
N SER A 253 -23.83 2.25 1.81
CA SER A 253 -22.96 2.89 2.80
C SER A 253 -23.77 3.49 3.94
N GLU A 254 -23.32 3.32 5.19
CA GLU A 254 -23.94 4.00 6.33
C GLU A 254 -23.61 5.50 6.34
N PRO A 255 -24.62 6.39 6.34
CA PRO A 255 -24.39 7.83 6.43
C PRO A 255 -23.65 8.22 7.72
N ILE A 256 -22.78 9.23 7.62
CA ILE A 256 -22.08 9.80 8.78
C ILE A 256 -22.98 10.74 9.60
N TYR A 257 -24.00 11.31 8.97
CA TYR A 257 -24.92 12.25 9.59
C TYR A 257 -26.14 11.49 10.15
N PRO A 258 -26.79 12.03 11.19
CA PRO A 258 -27.96 11.37 11.74
C PRO A 258 -29.19 11.61 10.85
N PRO A 259 -30.15 10.66 10.78
CA PRO A 259 -31.25 10.69 9.80
C PRO A 259 -32.09 11.97 9.81
N GLU A 260 -32.23 12.61 10.96
CA GLU A 260 -32.95 13.88 11.13
C GLU A 260 -32.39 15.03 10.29
N TRP A 261 -31.12 14.96 9.83
CA TRP A 261 -30.54 16.00 8.97
C TRP A 261 -31.21 16.08 7.60
N LEU A 262 -31.80 14.98 7.11
CA LEU A 262 -32.53 14.94 5.84
C LEU A 262 -33.85 15.74 5.90
N GLN A 263 -34.39 15.94 7.11
CA GLN A 263 -35.62 16.70 7.35
C GLN A 263 -35.35 17.99 8.15
N GLY A 264 -34.09 18.27 8.45
CA GLY A 264 -33.65 19.41 9.23
C GLY A 264 -33.65 20.72 8.45
N PRO A 265 -33.17 21.83 9.04
CA PRO A 265 -32.96 23.09 8.33
C PRO A 265 -32.09 22.96 7.08
N THR A 266 -32.28 23.85 6.11
CA THR A 266 -31.68 23.81 4.75
C THR A 266 -30.17 23.53 4.72
N TRP A 267 -29.39 24.05 5.68
CA TRP A 267 -27.95 23.78 5.74
C TRP A 267 -27.63 22.33 6.10
N GLN A 268 -28.43 21.66 6.95
CA GLN A 268 -28.25 20.24 7.29
C GLN A 268 -28.57 19.36 6.09
N GLN A 269 -29.67 19.65 5.40
CA GLN A 269 -30.07 18.95 4.18
C GLN A 269 -28.99 19.08 3.10
N HIS A 270 -28.51 20.30 2.83
CA HIS A 270 -27.43 20.52 1.86
C HIS A 270 -26.13 19.83 2.27
N THR A 271 -25.81 19.79 3.57
CA THR A 271 -24.63 19.09 4.07
C THR A 271 -24.78 17.58 3.87
N ALA A 272 -25.93 17.00 4.24
CA ALA A 272 -26.23 15.58 4.02
C ALA A 272 -26.16 15.21 2.52
N MET A 273 -26.82 15.98 1.65
CA MET A 273 -26.75 15.79 0.20
C MET A 273 -25.32 15.88 -0.34
N SER A 274 -24.50 16.79 0.19
CA SER A 274 -23.09 16.92 -0.23
C SER A 274 -22.26 15.72 0.23
N LEU A 275 -22.50 15.22 1.44
CA LEU A 275 -21.83 14.03 1.96
C LEU A 275 -22.23 12.77 1.16
N ASP A 276 -23.50 12.62 0.80
CA ASP A 276 -23.97 11.52 -0.05
C ASP A 276 -23.40 11.62 -1.46
N MET A 277 -23.48 12.83 -2.07
CA MET A 277 -22.96 13.10 -3.40
C MET A 277 -21.46 12.81 -3.49
N LEU A 278 -20.71 13.00 -2.39
CA LEU A 278 -19.27 12.75 -2.30
C LEU A 278 -18.94 11.35 -1.77
N HIS A 279 -19.93 10.52 -1.43
CA HIS A 279 -19.74 9.27 -0.71
C HIS A 279 -18.80 9.45 0.51
N LEU A 280 -19.10 10.40 1.39
CA LEU A 280 -18.36 10.66 2.63
C LEU A 280 -19.09 10.01 3.81
N ASP A 281 -18.94 8.70 3.91
CA ASP A 281 -19.58 7.84 4.90
C ASP A 281 -18.68 7.51 6.10
N ARG A 282 -19.22 6.70 7.02
CA ARG A 282 -18.50 6.24 8.22
C ARG A 282 -17.26 5.41 7.87
N ASP A 283 -17.30 4.65 6.79
CA ASP A 283 -16.19 3.81 6.33
C ASP A 283 -15.05 4.67 5.78
N PHE A 284 -15.36 5.74 5.05
CA PHE A 284 -14.39 6.74 4.62
C PHE A 284 -13.65 7.32 5.82
N LEU A 285 -14.36 7.78 6.86
CA LEU A 285 -13.72 8.34 8.05
C LEU A 285 -12.87 7.32 8.80
N THR A 286 -13.41 6.12 9.00
CA THR A 286 -12.68 5.02 9.66
C THR A 286 -11.40 4.73 8.91
N THR A 287 -11.47 4.69 7.58
CA THR A 287 -10.31 4.48 6.71
C THR A 287 -9.33 5.64 6.80
N ALA A 288 -9.77 6.89 6.62
CA ALA A 288 -8.89 8.06 6.60
C ALA A 288 -8.18 8.25 7.95
N MET A 289 -8.91 8.18 9.06
CA MET A 289 -8.37 8.34 10.40
C MET A 289 -7.55 7.12 10.83
N GLY A 290 -8.11 5.92 10.71
CA GLY A 290 -7.52 4.68 11.17
C GLY A 290 -6.20 4.33 10.47
N THR A 291 -6.06 4.71 9.20
CA THR A 291 -4.86 4.39 8.41
C THR A 291 -3.74 5.42 8.51
N SER A 292 -4.01 6.63 9.01
CA SER A 292 -3.06 7.76 8.91
C SER A 292 -1.77 7.58 9.73
N VAL A 293 -1.86 7.06 10.95
CA VAL A 293 -0.69 6.80 11.80
C VAL A 293 0.21 5.75 11.17
N PHE A 294 -0.38 4.63 10.75
CA PHE A 294 0.35 3.56 10.09
C PHE A 294 0.92 4.01 8.74
N GLN A 295 0.17 4.79 7.96
CA GLN A 295 0.69 5.34 6.71
C GLN A 295 1.89 6.26 6.95
N HIS A 296 1.90 7.05 8.04
CA HIS A 296 3.05 7.88 8.36
C HIS A 296 4.31 7.03 8.59
N MET A 297 4.15 5.90 9.28
CA MET A 297 5.22 4.91 9.44
C MET A 297 5.69 4.33 8.11
N LEU A 298 4.76 3.86 7.28
CA LEU A 298 5.05 3.28 5.96
C LEU A 298 5.73 4.31 5.03
N ASN A 299 5.27 5.56 5.02
CA ASN A 299 5.86 6.64 4.26
C ASN A 299 7.29 6.93 4.71
N GLY A 300 7.55 6.91 6.02
CA GLY A 300 8.89 7.12 6.57
C GLY A 300 9.87 6.03 6.18
N VAL A 301 9.46 4.75 6.32
CA VAL A 301 10.29 3.63 5.85
C VAL A 301 10.55 3.75 4.35
N THR A 302 9.50 3.99 3.55
CA THR A 302 9.61 4.12 2.09
C THR A 302 10.55 5.25 1.67
N TRP A 303 10.41 6.43 2.28
CA TRP A 303 11.26 7.57 1.99
C TRP A 303 12.73 7.33 2.32
N ILE A 304 13.00 6.74 3.49
CA ILE A 304 14.37 6.41 3.90
C ILE A 304 14.97 5.36 2.96
N LEU A 305 14.21 4.36 2.52
CA LEU A 305 14.68 3.39 1.52
C LEU A 305 14.96 4.04 0.16
N LEU A 306 14.13 4.98 -0.28
CA LEU A 306 14.35 5.71 -1.54
C LEU A 306 15.61 6.58 -1.49
N THR A 307 15.92 7.18 -0.34
CA THR A 307 17.04 8.13 -0.19
C THR A 307 18.36 7.47 0.20
N LYS A 308 18.32 6.46 1.07
CA LYS A 308 19.51 5.79 1.61
C LYS A 308 19.74 4.37 1.09
N GLY A 309 18.72 3.76 0.46
CA GLY A 309 18.79 2.39 -0.04
C GLY A 309 19.23 1.41 1.04
N LYS A 310 20.17 0.51 0.71
CA LYS A 310 20.70 -0.51 1.64
C LYS A 310 21.36 0.05 2.90
N THR A 311 21.72 1.34 2.91
CA THR A 311 22.34 1.98 4.08
C THR A 311 21.32 2.53 5.07
N ALA A 312 20.03 2.37 4.79
CA ALA A 312 18.96 2.73 5.70
C ALA A 312 19.09 2.00 7.05
N THR A 313 19.02 2.77 8.14
CA THR A 313 19.02 2.21 9.50
C THR A 313 17.67 2.45 10.19
N LEU A 314 17.36 1.66 11.23
CA LEU A 314 16.19 1.90 12.08
C LEU A 314 16.21 3.30 12.72
N ALA A 315 17.40 3.80 13.06
CA ALA A 315 17.57 5.14 13.61
C ALA A 315 17.19 6.22 12.59
N ASP A 316 17.45 6.03 11.30
CA ASP A 316 17.04 6.97 10.26
C ASP A 316 15.52 7.03 10.09
N ILE A 317 14.87 5.87 10.16
CA ILE A 317 13.41 5.77 10.15
C ILE A 317 12.84 6.48 11.39
N GLY A 318 13.35 6.18 12.58
CA GLY A 318 12.91 6.84 13.82
C GLY A 318 13.07 8.36 13.79
N ARG A 319 14.20 8.86 13.26
CA ARG A 319 14.43 10.30 13.08
C ARG A 319 13.42 10.91 12.10
N PHE A 320 13.06 10.22 11.03
CA PHE A 320 12.04 10.70 10.10
C PHE A 320 10.65 10.76 10.76
N LEU A 321 10.27 9.74 11.54
CA LEU A 321 8.95 9.71 12.17
C LEU A 321 8.75 10.82 13.20
N VAL A 322 9.82 11.21 13.91
CA VAL A 322 9.74 12.29 14.91
C VAL A 322 10.05 13.65 14.30
N GLY A 323 11.04 13.72 13.40
CA GLY A 323 11.60 14.96 12.88
C GLY A 323 11.14 15.35 11.49
N GLY A 324 10.39 14.49 10.79
CA GLY A 324 10.07 14.65 9.38
C GLY A 324 11.32 14.81 8.50
N MET A 325 11.17 15.48 7.36
CA MET A 325 12.30 15.76 6.45
C MET A 325 13.27 16.82 7.00
N GLY A 326 12.81 17.71 7.89
CA GLY A 326 13.60 18.80 8.47
C GLY A 326 14.35 18.44 9.75
N GLY A 327 14.14 17.24 10.31
CA GLY A 327 14.80 16.78 11.53
C GLY A 327 14.32 17.44 12.83
N THR A 328 13.20 18.16 12.82
CA THR A 328 12.63 18.87 13.98
C THR A 328 11.21 18.39 14.25
N LEU A 329 10.75 18.48 15.51
CA LEU A 329 9.38 18.07 15.88
C LEU A 329 8.31 18.78 15.04
N LEU A 330 8.47 20.07 14.78
CA LEU A 330 7.54 20.84 13.94
C LEU A 330 7.51 20.31 12.50
N SER A 331 8.68 19.94 11.95
CA SER A 331 8.73 19.28 10.64
C SER A 331 8.11 17.87 10.67
N GLY A 332 8.20 17.15 11.79
CA GLY A 332 7.51 15.87 12.00
C GLY A 332 6.00 16.04 11.96
N ILE A 333 5.46 16.98 12.74
CA ILE A 333 4.03 17.32 12.74
C ILE A 333 3.56 17.72 11.34
N GLY A 334 4.32 18.57 10.64
CA GLY A 334 4.02 18.94 9.26
C GLY A 334 4.02 17.75 8.30
N GLN A 335 4.94 16.80 8.47
CA GLN A 335 4.99 15.59 7.66
C GLN A 335 3.84 14.63 7.97
N PHE A 336 3.43 14.54 9.23
CA PHE A 336 2.23 13.81 9.63
C PHE A 336 0.97 14.44 9.02
N GLY A 337 0.81 15.76 9.09
CA GLY A 337 -0.30 16.48 8.46
C GLY A 337 -0.38 16.23 6.95
N LYS A 338 0.75 16.27 6.25
CA LYS A 338 0.81 15.87 4.82
C LYS A 338 0.39 14.42 4.59
N THR A 339 0.76 13.51 5.49
CA THR A 339 0.37 12.09 5.41
C THR A 339 -1.13 11.93 5.62
N PHE A 340 -1.70 12.65 6.58
CA PHE A 340 -3.14 12.68 6.81
C PHE A 340 -3.89 13.18 5.58
N THR A 341 -3.48 14.31 4.99
CA THR A 341 -4.07 14.82 3.74
C THR A 341 -3.96 13.82 2.61
N LEU A 342 -2.80 13.18 2.44
CA LEU A 342 -2.62 12.13 1.44
C LEU A 342 -3.63 10.99 1.65
N ARG A 343 -3.81 10.52 2.89
CA ARG A 343 -4.74 9.45 3.21
C ARG A 343 -6.19 9.85 3.05
N ALA A 344 -6.56 11.08 3.40
CA ALA A 344 -7.91 11.58 3.18
C ALA A 344 -8.25 11.62 1.68
N ILE A 345 -7.36 12.17 0.84
CA ILE A 345 -7.63 12.28 -0.60
C ILE A 345 -7.59 10.92 -1.30
N PHE A 346 -6.60 10.07 -0.99
CA PHE A 346 -6.57 8.70 -1.53
C PHE A 346 -7.75 7.86 -1.04
N GLY A 347 -8.07 7.94 0.25
CA GLY A 347 -9.22 7.28 0.85
C GLY A 347 -10.53 7.73 0.19
N PHE A 348 -10.66 9.02 -0.14
CA PHE A 348 -11.80 9.53 -0.89
C PHE A 348 -11.87 8.94 -2.30
N SER A 349 -10.77 8.95 -3.06
CA SER A 349 -10.73 8.35 -4.40
C SER A 349 -11.08 6.86 -4.37
N TRP A 350 -10.57 6.12 -3.39
CA TRP A 350 -10.89 4.71 -3.23
C TRP A 350 -12.35 4.51 -2.83
N ASN A 351 -12.84 5.24 -1.84
CA ASN A 351 -14.22 5.15 -1.38
C ASN A 351 -15.21 5.44 -2.51
N TRP A 352 -14.90 6.45 -3.34
CA TRP A 352 -15.66 6.77 -4.54
C TRP A 352 -15.75 5.59 -5.52
N CYS A 353 -14.61 4.95 -5.82
CA CYS A 353 -14.57 3.77 -6.69
C CYS A 353 -15.33 2.58 -6.08
N SER A 354 -15.19 2.36 -4.77
CA SER A 354 -15.85 1.25 -4.05
C SER A 354 -17.37 1.41 -3.92
N SER A 355 -17.87 2.64 -3.93
CA SER A 355 -19.31 2.94 -3.88
C SER A 355 -20.01 2.74 -5.23
N GLN A 356 -19.28 2.48 -6.32
CA GLN A 356 -19.90 2.20 -7.61
C GLN A 356 -20.47 0.76 -7.63
N PRO A 357 -21.56 0.51 -8.37
CA PRO A 357 -22.05 -0.84 -8.60
C PRO A 357 -20.97 -1.77 -9.14
N VAL A 358 -20.93 -3.00 -8.66
CA VAL A 358 -19.95 -4.00 -9.13
C VAL A 358 -20.45 -4.61 -10.44
N GLU A 359 -20.27 -3.87 -11.53
CA GLU A 359 -20.58 -4.32 -12.88
C GLU A 359 -19.37 -5.03 -13.48
N LEU A 360 -19.37 -6.36 -13.41
CA LEU A 360 -18.36 -7.21 -14.05
C LEU A 360 -19.06 -8.23 -14.97
N PRO A 361 -19.45 -7.81 -16.20
CA PRO A 361 -20.24 -8.63 -17.13
C PRO A 361 -19.59 -9.96 -17.52
N ALA A 362 -18.27 -10.06 -17.32
CA ALA A 362 -17.51 -11.28 -17.57
C ALA A 362 -18.03 -12.50 -16.77
N TYR A 363 -18.75 -12.28 -15.67
CA TYR A 363 -19.28 -13.35 -14.82
C TYR A 363 -20.78 -13.60 -14.99
N ASP A 364 -21.51 -12.70 -15.66
CA ASP A 364 -22.99 -12.72 -15.67
C ASP A 364 -23.56 -13.95 -16.38
N ALA A 365 -23.02 -14.29 -17.54
CA ALA A 365 -23.44 -15.47 -18.31
C ALA A 365 -23.30 -16.77 -17.52
N PHE A 366 -22.20 -16.91 -16.77
CA PHE A 366 -21.99 -18.07 -15.91
C PHE A 366 -22.98 -18.09 -14.75
N LEU A 367 -23.18 -16.96 -14.06
CA LEU A 367 -24.13 -16.87 -12.95
C LEU A 367 -25.58 -17.13 -13.38
N ALA A 368 -25.96 -16.71 -14.58
CA ALA A 368 -27.28 -16.99 -15.15
C ALA A 368 -27.48 -18.48 -15.48
N SER A 369 -26.39 -19.23 -15.70
CA SER A 369 -26.43 -20.68 -15.93
C SER A 369 -26.53 -21.51 -14.65
N LEU A 370 -26.24 -20.91 -13.48
CA LEU A 370 -26.36 -21.58 -12.20
C LEU A 370 -27.85 -21.74 -11.81
N PRO A 371 -28.21 -22.80 -11.06
CA PRO A 371 -29.56 -22.93 -10.52
C PRO A 371 -29.95 -21.69 -9.70
N ALA A 372 -31.21 -21.26 -9.80
CA ALA A 372 -31.75 -20.28 -8.86
C ALA A 372 -31.69 -20.86 -7.44
N GLU A 373 -31.22 -20.08 -6.47
CA GLU A 373 -31.11 -20.52 -5.08
C GLU A 373 -32.49 -20.98 -4.55
N GLN A 374 -32.50 -22.13 -3.86
CA GLN A 374 -33.65 -22.63 -3.09
C GLN A 374 -33.50 -22.22 -1.63
#